data_AF-A0A8T3YN17-F1
#
_entry.id   AF-A0A8T3YN17-F1
#
_cell.length_a   1.000
_cell.length_b   1.000
_cell.length_c   1.000
_cell.angle_alpha   90.00
_cell.angle_beta   90.00
_cell.angle_gamma   90.00
#
_symmetry.space_group_name_H-M   'P 1'
#
loop_
_entity.id
_entity.type
_entity.pdbx_description
1 polymer ?
#
loop_
_entity_poly.entity_id
_entity_poly.type
_entity_poly.pdbx_seq_one_letter_code
_entity_poly.pdbx_strand_id
1 'polypeptide(L)'
;MRTAYTSISPVSTTYSTIHHICRLRNLGVDRAIVNVWDTFVYEHPAFVARMDPTRNRREQLEIGVRIIEGVLRSLDIDYRITYLSESWPRMFRKARPTRAFSRVLSSITFRDIKEKASFRYPYFDEFTLSKMNYIIADYLIATYLHEVHPELATAPAAVYLTGERFRVFGKTISSIISKIDPGIGLPDISYVKDFPFITDPVTDVMPSIEMSLQQITTIVASHNASTKMDASSLLELFVVLGDIITEGNYLFEGKKMKSQAVLAHASKNPSKIAAIIAENLVAYHETIRSLAKPRDLATTKSLLVADAKSFDHAVRPLNELKLSILSLCDGRRTSFEIAKELDVPLPTVSVYFGRLRQMGMISTDRRPHRLIKNIVVDLEGMGQERQ
;
A
#
# COMPACT_ATOMS: atom_id res chain seq x y z
N MET A 1 -19.59 6.98 -7.70
CA MET A 1 -18.68 5.96 -7.15
C MET A 1 -17.74 6.66 -6.18
N ARG A 2 -17.78 6.26 -4.90
CA ARG A 2 -17.00 6.86 -3.82
C ARG A 2 -15.63 6.18 -3.74
N THR A 3 -14.58 6.89 -4.12
CA THR A 3 -13.21 6.35 -4.22
C THR A 3 -12.38 6.73 -3.00
N ALA A 4 -11.75 5.74 -2.35
CA ALA A 4 -10.66 5.98 -1.40
C ALA A 4 -9.31 6.01 -2.13
N TYR A 5 -8.42 6.90 -1.71
CA TYR A 5 -7.00 6.86 -2.04
C TYR A 5 -6.19 6.61 -0.76
N THR A 6 -5.18 5.77 -0.86
CA THR A 6 -4.24 5.51 0.22
C THR A 6 -2.85 5.21 -0.31
N SER A 7 -1.82 5.57 0.45
CA SER A 7 -0.44 5.19 0.15
C SER A 7 0.11 4.26 1.22
N ILE A 8 0.83 3.23 0.81
CA ILE A 8 1.38 2.20 1.71
C ILE A 8 2.83 1.87 1.35
N SER A 9 3.65 1.61 2.38
CA SER A 9 4.95 0.97 2.18
C SER A 9 4.76 -0.55 2.25
N PRO A 10 5.05 -1.29 1.18
CA PRO A 10 4.91 -2.74 1.14
C PRO A 10 6.04 -3.47 1.88
N VAL A 11 7.06 -2.73 2.31
CA VAL A 11 8.31 -3.23 2.90
C VAL A 11 8.40 -2.92 4.39
N SER A 12 7.67 -1.89 4.88
CA SER A 12 7.39 -1.80 6.32
C SER A 12 6.52 -2.98 6.72
N THR A 13 6.80 -3.58 7.87
CA THR A 13 6.19 -4.85 8.29
C THR A 13 4.69 -4.92 8.03
N THR A 14 4.25 -6.14 7.73
CA THR A 14 2.89 -6.59 7.43
C THR A 14 1.78 -5.98 8.33
N TYR A 15 2.09 -5.50 9.54
CA TYR A 15 1.10 -5.01 10.51
C TYR A 15 0.46 -3.68 10.15
N SER A 16 1.25 -2.62 10.01
CA SER A 16 0.72 -1.27 9.81
C SER A 16 0.06 -1.16 8.44
N THR A 17 0.70 -1.72 7.41
CA THR A 17 0.17 -1.73 6.04
C THR A 17 -1.13 -2.52 5.93
N ILE A 18 -1.23 -3.72 6.53
CA ILE A 18 -2.49 -4.48 6.47
C ILE A 18 -3.56 -3.85 7.33
N HIS A 19 -3.25 -3.41 8.55
CA HIS A 19 -4.22 -2.70 9.39
C HIS A 19 -4.81 -1.49 8.65
N HIS A 20 -3.92 -0.70 8.01
CA HIS A 20 -4.30 0.43 7.17
C HIS A 20 -5.24 0.00 6.03
N ILE A 21 -4.93 -1.08 5.32
CA ILE A 21 -5.80 -1.59 4.24
C ILE A 21 -7.14 -2.06 4.78
N CYS A 22 -7.16 -2.85 5.86
CA CYS A 22 -8.40 -3.38 6.44
C CYS A 22 -9.36 -2.28 6.87
N ARG A 23 -8.84 -1.10 7.24
CA ARG A 23 -9.66 0.07 7.57
C ARG A 23 -10.57 0.52 6.42
N LEU A 24 -10.21 0.23 5.16
CA LEU A 24 -11.05 0.54 3.99
C LEU A 24 -12.47 -0.04 4.09
N ARG A 25 -12.62 -1.22 4.73
CA ARG A 25 -13.94 -1.87 4.93
C ARG A 25 -14.93 -0.98 5.68
N ASN A 26 -14.43 -0.14 6.59
CA ASN A 26 -15.27 0.67 7.47
C ASN A 26 -15.58 2.06 6.88
N LEU A 27 -15.07 2.39 5.69
CA LEU A 27 -15.23 3.72 5.09
C LEU A 27 -16.45 3.83 4.16
N GLY A 28 -17.09 2.71 3.83
CA GLY A 28 -18.22 2.68 2.89
C GLY A 28 -17.83 3.23 1.51
N VAL A 29 -16.72 2.73 0.97
CA VAL A 29 -16.17 3.14 -0.33
C VAL A 29 -16.38 2.03 -1.36
N ASP A 30 -16.66 2.42 -2.60
CA ASP A 30 -16.90 1.47 -3.70
C ASP A 30 -15.59 0.99 -4.34
N ARG A 31 -14.59 1.88 -4.34
CA ARG A 31 -13.28 1.64 -4.95
C ARG A 31 -12.14 2.13 -4.06
N ALA A 32 -11.06 1.37 -4.00
CA ALA A 32 -9.81 1.77 -3.38
C ALA A 32 -8.67 1.90 -4.41
N ILE A 33 -7.99 3.04 -4.43
CA ILE A 33 -6.73 3.23 -5.16
C ILE A 33 -5.62 3.20 -4.13
N VAL A 34 -4.76 2.20 -4.24
CA VAL A 34 -3.69 1.90 -3.30
C VAL A 34 -2.36 2.19 -3.99
N ASN A 35 -1.71 3.27 -3.59
CA ASN A 35 -0.43 3.67 -4.12
C ASN A 35 0.71 3.06 -3.31
N VAL A 36 1.53 2.26 -3.96
CA VAL A 36 2.62 1.52 -3.33
C VAL A 36 3.90 2.35 -3.40
N TRP A 37 4.51 2.62 -2.24
CA TRP A 37 5.79 3.30 -2.12
C TRP A 37 6.96 2.36 -2.50
N ASP A 38 7.14 2.15 -3.79
CA ASP A 38 8.12 1.24 -4.40
C ASP A 38 9.54 1.79 -4.51
N THR A 39 9.76 3.03 -4.05
CA THR A 39 11.08 3.68 -4.03
C THR A 39 11.87 3.43 -2.74
N PHE A 40 11.36 2.61 -1.82
CA PHE A 40 12.01 2.18 -0.56
C PHE A 40 12.40 3.34 0.39
N VAL A 41 11.69 4.47 0.33
CA VAL A 41 12.12 5.74 0.97
C VAL A 41 11.79 5.83 2.47
N TYR A 42 11.06 4.87 3.02
CA TYR A 42 10.43 4.98 4.35
C TYR A 42 10.74 3.85 5.32
N GLU A 43 11.74 3.04 5.03
CA GLU A 43 12.05 1.94 5.91
C GLU A 43 12.91 2.41 7.08
N HIS A 44 12.34 2.29 8.28
CA HIS A 44 13.10 2.40 9.51
C HIS A 44 14.31 1.44 9.44
N PRO A 45 15.51 1.81 9.92
CA PRO A 45 16.69 0.96 9.86
C PRO A 45 16.47 -0.45 10.43
N ALA A 46 15.65 -0.58 11.48
CA ALA A 46 15.26 -1.87 12.05
C ALA A 46 14.47 -2.77 11.08
N PHE A 47 13.75 -2.19 10.12
CA PHE A 47 13.06 -2.93 9.05
C PHE A 47 14.03 -3.30 7.92
N VAL A 48 14.93 -2.39 7.57
CA VAL A 48 16.00 -2.64 6.59
C VAL A 48 16.92 -3.78 7.06
N ALA A 49 17.28 -3.80 8.35
CA ALA A 49 18.14 -4.81 8.95
C ALA A 49 17.54 -6.22 8.98
N ARG A 50 16.22 -6.34 8.83
CA ARG A 50 15.51 -7.63 8.79
C ARG A 50 15.14 -8.10 7.39
N MET A 51 15.47 -7.31 6.37
CA MET A 51 15.39 -7.78 4.99
C MET A 51 16.23 -9.06 4.87
N ASP A 52 15.64 -10.11 4.31
CA ASP A 52 16.37 -11.32 3.97
C ASP A 52 17.57 -10.94 3.09
N PRO A 53 18.82 -11.08 3.58
CA PRO A 53 20.00 -10.64 2.83
C PRO A 53 20.20 -11.46 1.56
N THR A 54 19.50 -12.59 1.42
CA THR A 54 19.53 -13.45 0.23
C THR A 54 18.56 -13.01 -0.87
N ARG A 55 17.61 -12.10 -0.58
CA ARG A 55 16.61 -11.62 -1.54
C ARG A 55 16.85 -10.17 -1.90
N ASN A 56 16.71 -9.84 -3.19
CA ASN A 56 16.80 -8.45 -3.61
C ASN A 56 15.53 -7.67 -3.21
N ARG A 57 15.64 -6.35 -3.05
CA ARG A 57 14.54 -5.46 -2.64
C ARG A 57 13.29 -5.58 -3.52
N ARG A 58 13.47 -5.89 -4.81
CA ARG A 58 12.37 -6.03 -5.77
C ARG A 58 11.53 -7.28 -5.51
N GLU A 59 12.16 -8.41 -5.22
CA GLU A 59 11.45 -9.64 -4.85
C GLU A 59 10.62 -9.46 -3.57
N GLN A 60 11.14 -8.71 -2.61
CA GLN A 60 10.43 -8.40 -1.37
C GLN A 60 9.23 -7.48 -1.62
N LEU A 61 9.41 -6.44 -2.44
CA LEU A 61 8.30 -5.59 -2.92
C LEU A 61 7.21 -6.43 -3.60
N GLU A 62 7.58 -7.37 -4.46
CA GLU A 62 6.62 -8.26 -5.15
C GLU A 62 5.89 -9.20 -4.18
N ILE A 63 6.53 -9.67 -3.11
CA ILE A 63 5.87 -10.43 -2.05
C ILE A 63 4.89 -9.53 -1.27
N GLY A 64 5.33 -8.35 -0.84
CA GLY A 64 4.50 -7.41 -0.08
C GLY A 64 3.25 -7.00 -0.85
N VAL A 65 3.40 -6.66 -2.13
CA VAL A 65 2.27 -6.33 -3.02
C VAL A 65 1.29 -7.50 -3.15
N ARG A 66 1.77 -8.74 -3.27
CA ARG A 66 0.88 -9.93 -3.33
C ARG A 66 0.06 -10.10 -2.04
N ILE A 67 0.66 -9.83 -0.88
CA ILE A 67 -0.06 -9.88 0.40
C ILE A 67 -1.14 -8.80 0.44
N ILE A 68 -0.79 -7.56 0.08
CA ILE A 68 -1.72 -6.42 -0.02
C ILE A 68 -2.91 -6.75 -0.92
N GLU A 69 -2.66 -7.33 -2.10
CA GLU A 69 -3.72 -7.74 -3.03
C GLU A 69 -4.63 -8.82 -2.45
N GLY A 70 -4.06 -9.82 -1.76
CA GLY A 70 -4.84 -10.86 -1.08
C GLY A 70 -5.80 -10.25 -0.06
N VAL A 71 -5.30 -9.31 0.73
CA VAL A 71 -6.12 -8.57 1.71
C VAL A 71 -7.20 -7.75 1.01
N LEU A 72 -6.87 -6.91 0.03
CA LEU A 72 -7.84 -6.05 -0.68
C LEU A 72 -8.99 -6.86 -1.28
N ARG A 73 -8.70 -8.03 -1.87
CA ARG A 73 -9.73 -8.94 -2.40
C ARG A 73 -10.69 -9.44 -1.34
N SER A 74 -10.18 -9.72 -0.14
CA SER A 74 -11.01 -10.19 0.97
C SER A 74 -11.93 -9.10 1.55
N LEU A 75 -11.72 -7.84 1.18
CA LEU A 75 -12.56 -6.73 1.63
C LEU A 75 -13.82 -6.53 0.78
N ASP A 76 -13.93 -7.22 -0.37
CA ASP A 76 -15.02 -7.04 -1.34
C ASP A 76 -15.15 -5.59 -1.85
N ILE A 77 -14.00 -4.94 -2.09
CA ILE A 77 -13.90 -3.58 -2.62
C ILE A 77 -13.20 -3.64 -3.98
N ASP A 78 -13.71 -2.94 -5.00
CA ASP A 78 -12.99 -2.79 -6.28
C ASP A 78 -11.67 -2.06 -6.01
N TYR A 79 -10.54 -2.59 -6.47
CA TYR A 79 -9.25 -1.98 -6.15
C TYR A 79 -8.33 -1.83 -7.36
N ARG A 80 -7.46 -0.82 -7.27
CA ARG A 80 -6.37 -0.54 -8.20
C ARG A 80 -5.10 -0.28 -7.42
N ILE A 81 -4.02 -0.94 -7.83
CA ILE A 81 -2.68 -0.65 -7.30
C ILE A 81 -1.96 0.25 -8.29
N THR A 82 -1.47 1.37 -7.79
CA THR A 82 -0.52 2.26 -8.49
C THR A 82 0.81 2.23 -7.77
N TYR A 83 1.85 2.77 -8.40
CA TYR A 83 3.18 2.86 -7.80
C TYR A 83 3.57 4.31 -7.65
N LEU A 84 4.32 4.62 -6.61
CA LEU A 84 4.78 5.97 -6.36
C LEU A 84 5.75 6.44 -7.44
N SER A 85 6.63 5.54 -7.91
CA SER A 85 7.51 5.79 -9.05
C SER A 85 6.77 6.19 -10.33
N GLU A 86 5.47 5.85 -10.45
CA GLU A 86 4.59 6.25 -11.54
C GLU A 86 3.79 7.51 -11.22
N SER A 87 3.16 7.54 -10.04
CA SER A 87 2.25 8.60 -9.62
C SER A 87 2.97 9.94 -9.46
N TRP A 88 4.21 9.91 -8.98
CA TRP A 88 4.97 11.11 -8.69
C TRP A 88 5.40 11.87 -9.95
N PRO A 89 6.03 11.24 -10.97
CA PRO A 89 6.29 11.95 -12.23
C PRO A 89 5.02 12.48 -12.89
N ARG A 90 3.91 11.72 -12.85
CA ARG A 90 2.61 12.16 -13.40
C ARG A 90 2.12 13.43 -12.71
N MET A 91 2.17 13.48 -11.38
CA MET A 91 1.81 14.68 -10.61
C MET A 91 2.63 15.88 -11.06
N PHE A 92 3.95 15.72 -11.23
CA PHE A 92 4.83 16.84 -11.58
C PHE A 92 4.72 17.33 -13.02
N ARG A 93 4.20 16.51 -13.94
CA ARG A 93 3.91 16.93 -15.31
C ARG A 93 2.64 17.80 -15.42
N LYS A 94 1.80 17.82 -14.38
CA LYS A 94 0.56 18.59 -14.38
C LYS A 94 0.75 19.93 -13.67
N ALA A 95 0.37 21.01 -14.33
CA ALA A 95 0.63 22.37 -13.84
C ALA A 95 -0.05 22.66 -12.49
N ARG A 96 -1.32 22.23 -12.31
CA ARG A 96 -2.07 22.47 -11.07
C ARG A 96 -1.47 21.72 -9.87
N PRO A 97 -1.27 20.39 -9.90
CA PRO A 97 -0.65 19.66 -8.79
C PRO A 97 0.76 20.15 -8.46
N THR A 98 1.59 20.43 -9.48
CA THR A 98 2.94 20.98 -9.28
C THR A 98 2.91 22.32 -8.57
N ARG A 99 2.06 23.25 -9.01
CA ARG A 99 1.91 24.56 -8.36
C ARG A 99 1.43 24.42 -6.92
N ALA A 100 0.48 23.52 -6.66
CA ALA A 100 0.01 23.22 -5.32
C ALA A 100 1.16 22.69 -4.44
N PHE A 101 1.94 21.74 -4.94
CA PHE A 101 3.10 21.17 -4.25
C PHE A 101 4.14 22.22 -3.88
N SER A 102 4.57 23.04 -4.84
CA SER A 102 5.56 24.10 -4.58
C SER A 102 5.07 25.12 -3.56
N ARG A 103 3.78 25.52 -3.62
CA ARG A 103 3.21 26.47 -2.66
C ARG A 103 3.11 25.87 -1.26
N VAL A 104 2.67 24.61 -1.14
CA VAL A 104 2.64 23.90 0.15
C VAL A 104 4.04 23.81 0.73
N LEU A 105 5.03 23.36 -0.05
CA LEU A 105 6.41 23.28 0.43
C LEU A 105 6.96 24.63 0.88
N SER A 106 6.74 25.70 0.12
CA SER A 106 7.21 27.04 0.48
C SER A 106 6.60 27.60 1.77
N SER A 107 5.46 27.05 2.20
CA SER A 107 4.70 27.53 3.36
C SER A 107 5.03 26.79 4.66
N ILE A 108 5.66 25.62 4.60
CA ILE A 108 5.98 24.82 5.78
C ILE A 108 7.44 25.08 6.14
N THR A 109 7.67 25.71 7.28
CA THR A 109 9.04 26.02 7.73
C THR A 109 9.62 24.91 8.60
N PHE A 110 10.95 24.84 8.71
CA PHE A 110 11.63 23.97 9.68
C PHE A 110 11.16 24.18 11.13
N ARG A 111 10.76 25.41 11.47
CA ARG A 111 10.23 25.74 12.78
C ARG A 111 8.85 25.10 12.99
N ASP A 112 7.95 25.22 12.02
CA ASP A 112 6.65 24.54 12.05
C ASP A 112 6.81 23.02 12.21
N ILE A 113 7.81 22.44 11.55
CA ILE A 113 8.10 21.01 11.63
C ILE A 113 8.52 20.66 13.05
N LYS A 114 9.52 21.35 13.63
CA LYS A 114 10.00 21.06 14.99
C LYS A 114 8.94 21.30 16.07
N GLU A 115 8.18 22.38 15.97
CA GLU A 115 7.15 22.72 16.95
C GLU A 115 5.96 21.76 16.89
N LYS A 116 5.52 21.37 15.69
CA LYS A 116 4.39 20.44 15.51
C LYS A 116 4.80 18.96 15.58
N ALA A 117 6.10 18.65 15.47
CA ALA A 117 6.69 17.32 15.73
C ALA A 117 6.76 16.97 17.23
N SER A 118 6.48 17.91 18.13
CA SER A 118 6.41 17.66 19.58
C SER A 118 5.27 16.71 20.02
N PHE A 119 4.47 16.20 19.07
CA PHE A 119 3.72 14.96 19.25
C PHE A 119 4.71 13.86 19.68
N ARG A 120 4.55 13.31 20.89
CA ARG A 120 5.31 12.16 21.40
C ARG A 120 5.05 10.93 20.52
N TYR A 121 5.70 10.90 19.38
CA TYR A 121 5.75 9.76 18.50
C TYR A 121 7.22 9.31 18.52
N PRO A 122 7.49 8.04 18.87
CA PRO A 122 8.84 7.56 19.19
C PRO A 122 9.88 7.67 18.04
N TYR A 123 9.46 8.12 16.85
CA TYR A 123 10.32 8.24 15.66
C TYR A 123 10.18 9.58 14.92
N PHE A 124 9.57 10.61 15.51
CA PHE A 124 9.62 11.96 14.91
C PHE A 124 11.02 12.58 14.99
N ASP A 125 11.91 12.02 15.82
CA ASP A 125 13.33 12.41 15.87
C ASP A 125 14.07 12.11 14.55
N GLU A 126 13.49 11.27 13.66
CA GLU A 126 14.00 10.96 12.32
C GLU A 126 13.17 11.58 11.17
N PHE A 127 12.37 12.62 11.43
CA PHE A 127 11.55 13.24 10.40
C PHE A 127 12.40 14.12 9.46
N THR A 128 12.89 13.54 8.37
CA THR A 128 13.67 14.25 7.35
C THR A 128 12.76 15.08 6.44
N LEU A 129 13.29 16.16 5.84
CA LEU A 129 12.59 16.91 4.79
C LEU A 129 12.10 16.01 3.65
N SER A 130 12.89 14.99 3.29
CA SER A 130 12.47 14.01 2.29
C SER A 130 11.16 13.35 2.69
N LYS A 131 10.99 12.91 3.96
CA LYS A 131 9.76 12.24 4.43
C LYS A 131 8.51 13.12 4.33
N MET A 132 8.65 14.44 4.45
CA MET A 132 7.54 15.37 4.28
C MET A 132 7.07 15.49 2.85
N ASN A 133 8.01 15.52 1.91
CA ASN A 133 7.69 15.68 0.49
C ASN A 133 6.73 14.58 0.02
N TYR A 134 6.87 13.34 0.47
CA TYR A 134 5.96 12.27 0.01
C TYR A 134 4.61 12.34 0.72
N ILE A 135 4.56 12.70 1.99
CA ILE A 135 3.29 12.87 2.71
C ILE A 135 2.46 13.97 2.06
N ILE A 136 3.09 15.06 1.63
CA ILE A 136 2.44 16.12 0.86
C ILE A 136 2.04 15.60 -0.52
N ALA A 137 2.96 14.94 -1.24
CA ALA A 137 2.71 14.42 -2.58
C ALA A 137 1.54 13.43 -2.59
N ASP A 138 1.45 12.50 -1.63
CA ASP A 138 0.35 11.55 -1.50
C ASP A 138 -1.00 12.26 -1.38
N TYR A 139 -1.09 13.28 -0.54
CA TYR A 139 -2.32 14.04 -0.38
C TYR A 139 -2.69 14.81 -1.64
N LEU A 140 -1.70 15.35 -2.36
CA LEU A 140 -1.93 16.01 -3.64
C LEU A 140 -2.34 15.01 -4.73
N ILE A 141 -1.76 13.82 -4.77
CA ILE A 141 -2.19 12.77 -5.70
C ILE A 141 -3.64 12.39 -5.40
N ALA A 142 -4.04 12.26 -4.13
CA ALA A 142 -5.43 12.03 -3.76
C ALA A 142 -6.36 13.16 -4.22
N THR A 143 -5.92 14.42 -4.03
CA THR A 143 -6.69 15.63 -4.36
C THR A 143 -6.84 15.82 -5.87
N TYR A 144 -5.78 15.56 -6.63
CA TYR A 144 -5.74 15.70 -8.09
C TYR A 144 -5.81 14.35 -8.81
N LEU A 145 -6.43 13.35 -8.19
CA LEU A 145 -6.43 11.97 -8.66
C LEU A 145 -6.89 11.83 -10.11
N HIS A 146 -7.90 12.59 -10.51
CA HIS A 146 -8.43 12.61 -11.88
C HIS A 146 -7.49 13.25 -12.91
N GLU A 147 -6.56 14.10 -12.49
CA GLU A 147 -5.53 14.67 -13.38
C GLU A 147 -4.30 13.76 -13.43
N VAL A 148 -3.92 13.17 -12.30
CA VAL A 148 -2.74 12.29 -12.20
C VAL A 148 -3.03 10.91 -12.80
N HIS A 149 -4.23 10.38 -12.56
CA HIS A 149 -4.72 9.08 -13.04
C HIS A 149 -6.14 9.20 -13.65
N PRO A 150 -6.30 9.90 -14.79
CA PRO A 150 -7.59 10.05 -15.47
C PRO A 150 -8.22 8.70 -15.86
N GLU A 151 -7.40 7.66 -16.04
CA GLU A 151 -7.86 6.31 -16.32
C GLU A 151 -8.47 5.59 -15.11
N LEU A 152 -8.26 6.09 -13.89
CA LEU A 152 -8.72 5.46 -12.64
C LEU A 152 -9.88 6.22 -11.99
N ALA A 153 -9.95 7.55 -12.16
CA ALA A 153 -10.96 8.40 -11.58
C ALA A 153 -11.26 9.63 -12.46
N THR A 154 -12.50 10.09 -12.43
CA THR A 154 -12.98 11.30 -13.10
C THR A 154 -13.10 12.51 -12.16
N ALA A 155 -12.85 12.32 -10.87
CA ALA A 155 -12.91 13.33 -9.83
C ALA A 155 -11.78 13.10 -8.79
N PRO A 156 -11.52 14.07 -7.88
CA PRO A 156 -10.69 13.82 -6.69
C PRO A 156 -11.12 12.55 -5.92
N ALA A 157 -10.22 11.99 -5.12
CA ALA A 157 -10.61 10.96 -4.17
C ALA A 157 -11.70 11.51 -3.24
N ALA A 158 -12.69 10.69 -2.90
CA ALA A 158 -13.69 11.07 -1.90
C ALA A 158 -13.10 10.96 -0.49
N VAL A 159 -12.22 9.99 -0.26
CA VAL A 159 -11.56 9.77 1.03
C VAL A 159 -10.05 9.62 0.81
N TYR A 160 -9.26 10.30 1.63
CA TYR A 160 -7.82 10.08 1.76
C TYR A 160 -7.55 9.33 3.07
N LEU A 161 -7.20 8.06 2.97
CA LEU A 161 -6.88 7.23 4.12
C LEU A 161 -5.37 7.29 4.40
N THR A 162 -5.00 7.76 5.59
CA THR A 162 -3.60 8.03 5.93
C THR A 162 -3.33 7.78 7.42
N GLY A 163 -2.06 7.65 7.81
CA GLY A 163 -1.68 7.52 9.22
C GLY A 163 -1.82 8.84 9.99
N GLU A 164 -1.85 8.78 11.32
CA GLU A 164 -2.04 9.97 12.18
C GLU A 164 -0.96 11.04 12.00
N ARG A 165 0.23 10.66 11.51
CA ARG A 165 1.32 11.58 11.12
C ARG A 165 0.88 12.71 10.19
N PHE A 166 -0.14 12.49 9.36
CA PHE A 166 -0.64 13.53 8.47
C PHE A 166 -1.42 14.63 9.20
N ARG A 167 -1.96 14.38 10.42
CA ARG A 167 -2.70 15.37 11.21
C ARG A 167 -1.90 16.65 11.44
N VAL A 168 -0.58 16.52 11.58
CA VAL A 168 0.38 17.62 11.76
C VAL A 168 0.28 18.66 10.65
N PHE A 169 0.08 18.20 9.41
CA PHE A 169 0.12 19.06 8.22
C PHE A 169 -1.26 19.25 7.56
N GLY A 170 -2.19 18.32 7.73
CA GLY A 170 -3.42 18.22 6.93
C GLY A 170 -4.25 19.50 6.87
N LYS A 171 -4.47 20.19 8.01
CA LYS A 171 -5.20 21.46 8.04
C LYS A 171 -4.49 22.57 7.27
N THR A 172 -3.16 22.67 7.43
CA THR A 172 -2.34 23.68 6.76
C THR A 172 -2.37 23.45 5.25
N ILE A 173 -2.12 22.21 4.83
CA ILE A 173 -2.10 21.83 3.41
C ILE A 173 -3.47 22.07 2.77
N SER A 174 -4.57 21.65 3.41
CA SER A 174 -5.93 21.84 2.90
C SER A 174 -6.30 23.32 2.75
N SER A 175 -5.94 24.15 3.72
CA SER A 175 -6.15 25.60 3.67
C SER A 175 -5.41 26.25 2.50
N ILE A 176 -4.18 25.81 2.24
CA ILE A 176 -3.38 26.30 1.13
C ILE A 176 -4.00 25.88 -0.20
N ILE A 177 -4.32 24.60 -0.38
CA ILE A 177 -4.93 24.10 -1.61
C ILE A 177 -6.24 24.84 -1.91
N SER A 178 -7.10 25.02 -0.91
CA SER A 178 -8.39 25.73 -1.08
C SER A 178 -8.21 27.19 -1.54
N LYS A 179 -7.08 27.84 -1.20
CA LYS A 179 -6.76 29.19 -1.69
C LYS A 179 -6.19 29.21 -3.11
N ILE A 180 -5.45 28.16 -3.47
CA ILE A 180 -4.84 28.03 -4.80
C ILE A 180 -5.89 27.61 -5.82
N ASP A 181 -6.83 26.77 -5.39
CA ASP A 181 -7.78 26.08 -6.23
C ASP A 181 -9.15 25.95 -5.53
N PRO A 182 -9.93 27.04 -5.43
CA PRO A 182 -11.16 27.08 -4.63
C PRO A 182 -12.26 26.11 -5.09
N GLY A 183 -12.17 25.58 -6.30
CA GLY A 183 -13.13 24.63 -6.87
C GLY A 183 -12.72 23.16 -6.75
N ILE A 184 -11.53 22.85 -6.21
CA ILE A 184 -11.09 21.47 -6.06
C ILE A 184 -11.83 20.80 -4.90
N GLY A 185 -12.50 19.68 -5.17
CA GLY A 185 -13.09 18.85 -4.12
C GLY A 185 -11.99 18.20 -3.30
N LEU A 186 -11.77 18.65 -2.07
CA LEU A 186 -10.80 18.04 -1.17
C LEU A 186 -11.33 16.70 -0.64
N PRO A 187 -10.48 15.65 -0.58
CA PRO A 187 -10.89 14.38 0.00
C PRO A 187 -11.15 14.50 1.51
N ASP A 188 -12.14 13.77 2.00
CA ASP A 188 -12.31 13.57 3.44
C ASP A 188 -11.10 12.83 3.99
N ILE A 189 -10.44 13.39 5.00
CA ILE A 189 -9.24 12.76 5.57
C ILE A 189 -9.67 11.75 6.64
N SER A 190 -9.42 10.46 6.38
CA SER A 190 -9.61 9.39 7.35
C SER A 190 -8.26 8.98 7.93
N TYR A 191 -8.15 9.00 9.25
CA TYR A 191 -6.93 8.62 9.95
C TYR A 191 -6.98 7.16 10.41
N VAL A 192 -5.91 6.44 10.13
CA VAL A 192 -5.63 5.12 10.70
C VAL A 192 -4.75 5.34 11.93
N LYS A 193 -5.14 4.77 13.08
CA LYS A 193 -4.26 4.72 14.24
C LYS A 193 -3.07 3.82 13.90
N ASP A 194 -1.87 4.27 14.24
CA ASP A 194 -0.69 3.44 14.02
C ASP A 194 -0.77 2.18 14.91
N PHE A 195 -0.31 1.05 14.38
CA PHE A 195 -0.25 -0.20 15.13
C PHE A 195 0.72 -0.04 16.33
N PRO A 196 0.37 -0.41 17.56
CA PRO A 196 1.25 -0.23 18.71
C PRO A 196 2.57 -0.99 18.50
N PHE A 197 3.69 -0.27 18.59
CA PHE A 197 5.01 -0.86 18.39
C PHE A 197 5.41 -1.68 19.61
N ILE A 198 5.25 -3.00 19.51
CA ILE A 198 5.77 -3.95 20.48
C ILE A 198 7.14 -4.41 19.99
N THR A 199 8.19 -3.83 20.57
CA THR A 199 9.60 -4.18 20.32
C THR A 199 10.25 -4.72 21.58
N ASP A 200 11.12 -5.72 21.43
CA ASP A 200 12.04 -6.12 22.46
C ASP A 200 13.11 -5.02 22.64
N PRO A 201 13.25 -4.40 23.83
CA PRO A 201 14.14 -3.28 24.05
C PRO A 201 15.65 -3.62 23.93
N VAL A 202 16.01 -4.91 23.95
CA VAL A 202 17.41 -5.37 23.90
C VAL A 202 17.83 -5.67 22.46
N THR A 203 16.96 -6.36 21.72
CA THR A 203 17.24 -6.88 20.38
C THR A 203 16.63 -6.02 19.27
N ASP A 204 15.77 -5.07 19.62
CA ASP A 204 14.94 -4.28 18.70
C ASP A 204 14.13 -5.18 17.75
N VAL A 205 13.74 -6.37 18.22
CA VAL A 205 12.93 -7.35 17.48
C VAL A 205 11.44 -7.14 17.78
N MET A 206 10.61 -7.17 16.74
CA MET A 206 9.14 -7.11 16.84
C MET A 206 8.58 -8.49 16.56
N PRO A 207 7.38 -8.83 17.08
CA PRO A 207 6.63 -9.98 16.61
C PRO A 207 6.59 -10.02 15.08
N SER A 208 6.58 -11.22 14.48
CA SER A 208 6.39 -11.41 13.04
C SER A 208 5.49 -12.61 12.75
N ILE A 209 4.96 -12.68 11.52
CA ILE A 209 4.15 -13.80 11.05
C ILE A 209 4.90 -15.13 10.99
N GLU A 210 6.24 -15.15 11.00
CA GLU A 210 7.04 -16.37 10.98
C GLU A 210 7.37 -16.90 12.38
N MET A 211 7.15 -16.08 13.41
CA MET A 211 7.50 -16.42 14.78
C MET A 211 6.49 -17.38 15.42
N SER A 212 7.01 -18.29 16.23
CA SER A 212 6.21 -19.12 17.14
C SER A 212 5.59 -18.29 18.26
N LEU A 213 4.53 -18.82 18.90
CA LEU A 213 3.90 -18.22 20.08
C LEU A 213 4.92 -17.94 21.19
N GLN A 214 5.87 -18.85 21.41
CA GLN A 214 6.89 -18.70 22.44
C GLN A 214 7.81 -17.52 22.15
N GLN A 215 8.27 -17.36 20.90
CA GLN A 215 9.11 -16.23 20.50
C GLN A 215 8.36 -14.89 20.67
N ILE A 216 7.10 -14.83 20.24
CA ILE A 216 6.27 -13.62 20.40
C ILE A 216 6.06 -13.31 21.88
N THR A 217 5.79 -14.32 22.71
CA THR A 217 5.61 -14.15 24.16
C THR A 217 6.84 -13.55 24.82
N THR A 218 8.04 -14.01 24.45
CA THR A 218 9.30 -13.45 24.97
C THR A 218 9.44 -11.96 24.63
N ILE A 219 9.19 -11.58 23.38
CA ILE A 219 9.27 -10.18 22.93
C ILE A 219 8.27 -9.30 23.69
N VAL A 220 7.01 -9.74 23.79
CA VAL A 220 5.96 -8.99 24.50
C VAL A 220 6.27 -8.88 25.99
N ALA A 221 6.77 -9.94 26.63
CA ALA A 221 7.15 -9.91 28.04
C ALA A 221 8.28 -8.92 28.30
N SER A 222 9.31 -8.94 27.45
CA SER A 222 10.45 -8.01 27.47
C SER A 222 9.99 -6.56 27.30
N HIS A 223 9.12 -6.30 26.32
CA HIS A 223 8.50 -4.99 26.10
C HIS A 223 7.68 -4.53 27.31
N ASN A 224 6.79 -5.39 27.83
CA ASN A 224 5.90 -5.02 28.94
C ASN A 224 6.69 -4.75 30.24
N ALA A 225 7.82 -5.43 30.44
CA ALA A 225 8.70 -5.17 31.59
C ALA A 225 9.31 -3.76 31.55
N SER A 226 9.60 -3.23 30.35
CA SER A 226 10.19 -1.90 30.18
C SER A 226 9.17 -0.77 30.15
N THR A 227 8.04 -0.94 29.45
CA THR A 227 7.04 0.11 29.26
C THR A 227 5.90 0.08 30.28
N LYS A 228 5.63 -1.08 30.90
CA LYS A 228 4.47 -1.35 31.77
C LYS A 228 3.16 -0.96 31.08
N MET A 229 2.68 -1.80 30.16
CA MET A 229 1.43 -1.54 29.45
C MET A 229 0.26 -1.40 30.43
N ASP A 230 -0.39 -0.25 30.38
CA ASP A 230 -1.58 0.05 31.17
C ASP A 230 -2.88 -0.40 30.45
N ALA A 231 -4.01 -0.24 31.12
CA ALA A 231 -5.31 -0.60 30.55
C ALA A 231 -5.64 0.19 29.27
N SER A 232 -5.16 1.44 29.15
CA SER A 232 -5.36 2.26 27.97
C SER A 232 -4.59 1.69 26.78
N SER A 233 -3.31 1.39 26.96
CA SER A 233 -2.43 0.81 25.93
C SER A 233 -2.95 -0.56 25.45
N LEU A 234 -3.45 -1.37 26.38
CA LEU A 234 -4.09 -2.65 26.05
C LEU A 234 -5.36 -2.46 25.22
N LEU A 235 -6.23 -1.53 25.62
CA LEU A 235 -7.44 -1.23 24.86
C LEU A 235 -7.10 -0.78 23.44
N GLU A 236 -6.11 0.10 23.30
CA GLU A 236 -5.66 0.59 21.99
C GLU A 236 -5.15 -0.53 21.10
N LEU A 237 -4.34 -1.45 21.64
CA LEU A 237 -3.87 -2.63 20.92
C LEU A 237 -5.04 -3.50 20.44
N PHE A 238 -5.98 -3.81 21.32
CA PHE A 238 -7.10 -4.69 20.96
C PHE A 238 -8.08 -4.06 19.95
N VAL A 239 -8.24 -2.74 19.98
CA VAL A 239 -8.97 -1.98 18.96
C VAL A 239 -8.29 -2.14 17.59
N VAL A 240 -6.98 -1.97 17.53
CA VAL A 240 -6.20 -2.13 16.29
C VAL A 240 -6.27 -3.57 15.76
N LEU A 241 -6.15 -4.56 16.64
CA LEU A 241 -6.30 -5.98 16.28
C LEU A 241 -7.70 -6.28 15.73
N GLY A 242 -8.74 -5.59 16.23
CA GLY A 242 -10.13 -5.77 15.82
C GLY A 242 -10.46 -5.36 14.39
N ASP A 243 -9.61 -4.56 13.74
CA ASP A 243 -9.74 -4.30 12.30
C ASP A 243 -9.41 -5.55 11.45
N ILE A 244 -8.78 -6.58 12.04
CA ILE A 244 -8.45 -7.86 11.38
C ILE A 244 -9.14 -9.05 12.04
N ILE A 245 -9.03 -9.17 13.36
CA ILE A 245 -9.66 -10.24 14.13
C ILE A 245 -11.15 -9.90 14.25
N THR A 246 -12.00 -10.72 13.65
CA THR A 246 -13.46 -10.57 13.78
C THR A 246 -13.90 -10.80 15.23
N GLU A 247 -14.91 -10.06 15.67
CA GLU A 247 -15.44 -10.16 17.04
C GLU A 247 -15.81 -11.61 17.37
N GLY A 248 -15.40 -12.08 18.56
CA GLY A 248 -15.56 -13.47 18.96
C GLY A 248 -14.42 -14.41 18.55
N ASN A 249 -13.39 -13.94 17.82
CA ASN A 249 -12.20 -14.73 17.46
C ASN A 249 -10.92 -14.32 18.22
N TYR A 250 -11.03 -13.47 19.25
CA TYR A 250 -9.91 -13.19 20.14
C TYR A 250 -9.60 -14.41 21.00
N LEU A 251 -8.34 -14.62 21.35
CA LEU A 251 -7.89 -15.81 22.07
C LEU A 251 -7.55 -15.52 23.54
N PHE A 252 -7.90 -16.47 24.41
CA PHE A 252 -7.38 -16.59 25.76
C PHE A 252 -7.28 -18.07 26.14
N GLU A 253 -6.08 -18.54 26.47
CA GLU A 253 -5.80 -19.94 26.78
C GLU A 253 -6.30 -20.87 25.65
N GLY A 254 -6.10 -20.43 24.41
CA GLY A 254 -6.53 -21.14 23.21
C GLY A 254 -8.04 -21.11 22.92
N LYS A 255 -8.85 -20.45 23.75
CA LYS A 255 -10.30 -20.33 23.56
C LYS A 255 -10.67 -19.02 22.88
N LYS A 256 -11.55 -19.11 21.89
CA LYS A 256 -12.15 -17.98 21.17
C LYS A 256 -13.18 -17.26 22.04
N MET A 257 -13.10 -15.93 22.10
CA MET A 257 -14.03 -15.10 22.86
C MET A 257 -14.08 -13.66 22.35
N LYS A 258 -14.95 -12.85 22.98
CA LYS A 258 -15.12 -11.42 22.70
C LYS A 258 -13.95 -10.60 23.21
N SER A 259 -13.64 -9.50 22.52
CA SER A 259 -12.55 -8.58 22.88
C SER A 259 -12.63 -8.09 24.34
N GLN A 260 -13.83 -7.69 24.76
CA GLN A 260 -14.11 -7.22 26.12
C GLN A 260 -13.84 -8.29 27.19
N ALA A 261 -14.10 -9.56 26.88
CA ALA A 261 -13.84 -10.65 27.81
C ALA A 261 -12.33 -10.86 27.97
N VAL A 262 -11.56 -10.82 26.88
CA VAL A 262 -10.09 -10.92 26.93
C VAL A 262 -9.49 -9.76 27.72
N LEU A 263 -9.94 -8.53 27.48
CA LEU A 263 -9.50 -7.35 28.22
C LEU A 263 -9.79 -7.48 29.72
N ALA A 264 -10.98 -7.96 30.10
CA ALA A 264 -11.32 -8.20 31.51
C ALA A 264 -10.42 -9.27 32.15
N HIS A 265 -10.03 -10.32 31.41
CA HIS A 265 -9.07 -11.32 31.88
C HIS A 265 -7.67 -10.73 32.05
N ALA A 266 -7.21 -9.91 31.11
CA ALA A 266 -5.91 -9.24 31.16
C ALA A 266 -5.81 -8.29 32.37
N SER A 267 -6.85 -7.51 32.64
CA SER A 267 -6.89 -6.61 33.81
C SER A 267 -6.86 -7.36 35.14
N LYS A 268 -7.50 -8.54 35.21
CA LYS A 268 -7.54 -9.36 36.44
C LYS A 268 -6.26 -10.18 36.66
N ASN A 269 -5.44 -10.40 35.62
CA ASN A 269 -4.26 -11.26 35.69
C ASN A 269 -3.04 -10.56 35.06
N PRO A 270 -2.45 -9.55 35.74
CA PRO A 270 -1.32 -8.80 35.18
C PRO A 270 -0.12 -9.66 34.77
N SER A 271 0.13 -10.76 35.48
CA SER A 271 1.20 -11.73 35.16
C SER A 271 0.99 -12.49 33.85
N LYS A 272 -0.26 -12.54 33.34
CA LYS A 272 -0.61 -13.22 32.08
C LYS A 272 -0.71 -12.27 30.89
N ILE A 273 -0.55 -10.95 31.07
CA ILE A 273 -0.70 -9.95 30.01
C ILE A 273 0.13 -10.29 28.76
N ALA A 274 1.40 -10.66 28.95
CA ALA A 274 2.28 -10.97 27.83
C ALA A 274 1.80 -12.17 27.00
N ALA A 275 1.34 -13.24 27.67
CA ALA A 275 0.79 -14.42 27.01
C ALA A 275 -0.53 -14.09 26.27
N ILE A 276 -1.40 -13.29 26.89
CA ILE A 276 -2.68 -12.87 26.29
C ILE A 276 -2.43 -12.07 25.00
N ILE A 277 -1.54 -11.09 25.05
CA ILE A 277 -1.18 -10.29 23.88
C ILE A 277 -0.56 -11.20 22.81
N ALA A 278 0.35 -12.10 23.18
CA ALA A 278 1.02 -12.99 22.24
C ALA A 278 0.04 -13.92 21.51
N GLU A 279 -0.91 -14.54 22.22
CA GLU A 279 -1.95 -15.37 21.60
C GLU A 279 -2.77 -14.58 20.57
N ASN A 280 -3.13 -13.34 20.89
CA ASN A 280 -3.93 -12.51 19.98
C ASN A 280 -3.12 -11.98 18.80
N LEU A 281 -1.82 -11.71 18.97
CA LEU A 281 -0.91 -11.43 17.86
C LEU A 281 -0.78 -12.66 16.92
N VAL A 282 -0.67 -13.87 17.48
CA VAL A 282 -0.69 -15.10 16.67
C VAL A 282 -2.00 -15.26 15.91
N ALA A 283 -3.15 -15.06 16.55
CA ALA A 283 -4.46 -15.11 15.89
C ALA A 283 -4.57 -14.09 14.74
N TYR A 284 -4.07 -12.87 14.97
CA TYR A 284 -3.94 -11.82 13.97
C TYR A 284 -3.09 -12.29 12.78
N HIS A 285 -1.94 -12.92 13.04
CA HIS A 285 -1.07 -13.48 12.01
C HIS A 285 -1.66 -14.59 11.19
N GLU A 286 -2.33 -15.53 11.84
CA GLU A 286 -3.00 -16.62 11.16
C GLU A 286 -4.12 -16.11 10.28
N THR A 287 -4.86 -15.09 10.76
CA THR A 287 -5.87 -14.40 9.96
C THR A 287 -5.23 -13.76 8.74
N ILE A 288 -4.18 -12.96 8.90
CA ILE A 288 -3.45 -12.38 7.76
C ILE A 288 -2.97 -13.46 6.80
N ARG A 289 -2.35 -14.54 7.31
CA ARG A 289 -1.84 -15.63 6.48
C ARG A 289 -2.96 -16.26 5.65
N SER A 290 -4.15 -16.38 6.22
CA SER A 290 -5.33 -16.90 5.53
C SER A 290 -5.81 -15.97 4.42
N LEU A 291 -5.79 -14.65 4.66
CA LEU A 291 -6.15 -13.62 3.67
C LEU A 291 -5.10 -13.48 2.56
N ALA A 292 -3.83 -13.69 2.90
CA ALA A 292 -2.69 -13.56 2.01
C ALA A 292 -2.38 -14.84 1.20
N LYS A 293 -3.18 -15.91 1.32
CA LYS A 293 -2.93 -17.15 0.56
C LYS A 293 -2.88 -16.85 -0.94
N PRO A 294 -1.75 -17.13 -1.63
CA PRO A 294 -1.62 -16.84 -3.05
C PRO A 294 -2.63 -17.68 -3.82
N ARG A 295 -3.62 -17.03 -4.42
CA ARG A 295 -4.29 -17.56 -5.62
C ARG A 295 -3.44 -17.10 -6.80
N ASP A 296 -3.20 -17.97 -7.79
CA ASP A 296 -2.43 -17.63 -8.99
C ASP A 296 -3.00 -16.35 -9.61
N LEU A 297 -2.21 -15.27 -9.60
CA LEU A 297 -2.65 -13.96 -10.04
C LEU A 297 -1.61 -13.25 -10.88
N ALA A 298 -2.07 -12.87 -12.07
CA ALA A 298 -1.46 -11.94 -12.98
C ALA A 298 -1.58 -10.52 -12.41
N THR A 299 -0.48 -9.95 -11.93
CA THR A 299 -0.40 -8.52 -11.61
C THR A 299 -0.55 -7.75 -12.92
N THR A 300 -1.58 -6.90 -13.03
CA THR A 300 -1.76 -6.06 -14.22
C THR A 300 -1.53 -4.59 -13.88
N LYS A 301 -0.37 -4.06 -14.26
CA LYS A 301 0.03 -2.65 -14.09
C LYS A 301 -0.55 -1.77 -15.21
N SER A 302 -0.63 -0.46 -15.02
CA SER A 302 -0.77 0.46 -16.16
C SER A 302 0.63 0.81 -16.68
N LEU A 303 0.80 0.88 -18.00
CA LEU A 303 2.04 1.36 -18.62
C LEU A 303 1.83 2.81 -19.07
N LEU A 304 2.54 3.74 -18.44
CA LEU A 304 2.57 5.14 -18.86
C LEU A 304 3.59 5.33 -20.00
N VAL A 305 3.13 5.91 -21.09
CA VAL A 305 3.93 6.28 -22.26
C VAL A 305 3.94 7.80 -22.35
N ALA A 306 5.06 8.41 -21.98
CA ALA A 306 5.14 9.87 -21.82
C ALA A 306 6.24 10.54 -22.65
N ASP A 307 7.02 9.75 -23.40
CA ASP A 307 8.10 10.23 -24.27
C ASP A 307 8.13 9.40 -25.57
N ALA A 308 8.82 9.91 -26.58
CA ALA A 308 8.89 9.27 -27.89
C ALA A 308 9.53 7.88 -27.84
N LYS A 309 10.53 7.69 -26.96
CA LYS A 309 11.23 6.40 -26.83
C LYS A 309 10.33 5.31 -26.24
N SER A 310 9.56 5.66 -25.22
CA SER A 310 8.56 4.81 -24.57
C SER A 310 7.43 4.49 -25.54
N PHE A 311 7.02 5.46 -26.37
CA PHE A 311 6.02 5.23 -27.41
C PHE A 311 6.53 4.25 -28.47
N ASP A 312 7.77 4.43 -28.92
CA ASP A 312 8.39 3.59 -29.94
C ASP A 312 8.66 2.16 -29.44
N HIS A 313 8.89 2.01 -28.14
CA HIS A 313 9.09 0.72 -27.50
C HIS A 313 7.78 0.00 -27.17
N ALA A 314 6.78 0.71 -26.64
CA ALA A 314 5.58 0.11 -26.08
C ALA A 314 4.35 0.17 -27.00
N VAL A 315 4.17 1.24 -27.78
CA VAL A 315 2.93 1.49 -28.54
C VAL A 315 3.13 1.21 -30.02
N ARG A 316 4.13 1.83 -30.64
CA ARG A 316 4.42 1.69 -32.08
C ARG A 316 4.56 0.23 -32.54
N PRO A 317 5.13 -0.70 -31.74
CA PRO A 317 5.26 -2.09 -32.17
C PRO A 317 3.95 -2.89 -32.04
N LEU A 318 2.92 -2.37 -31.38
CA LEU A 318 1.64 -3.07 -31.22
C LEU A 318 0.87 -3.05 -32.54
N ASN A 319 0.39 -4.23 -32.94
CA ASN A 319 -0.52 -4.41 -34.06
C ASN A 319 -1.77 -5.16 -33.56
N GLU A 320 -2.78 -5.27 -34.41
CA GLU A 320 -4.06 -5.90 -34.07
C GLU A 320 -3.88 -7.31 -33.49
N LEU A 321 -3.03 -8.13 -34.11
CA LEU A 321 -2.77 -9.49 -33.63
C LEU A 321 -2.09 -9.52 -32.24
N LYS A 322 -1.16 -8.62 -31.95
CA LYS A 322 -0.58 -8.49 -30.60
C LYS A 322 -1.62 -8.06 -29.56
N LEU A 323 -2.53 -7.16 -29.93
CA LEU A 323 -3.62 -6.72 -29.04
C LEU A 323 -4.61 -7.85 -28.76
N SER A 324 -4.98 -8.63 -29.79
CA SER A 324 -5.83 -9.81 -29.63
C SER A 324 -5.15 -10.93 -28.83
N ILE A 325 -3.84 -11.10 -28.98
CA ILE A 325 -3.07 -11.98 -28.11
C ILE A 325 -3.10 -11.48 -26.65
N LEU A 326 -2.84 -10.18 -26.43
CA LEU A 326 -2.83 -9.59 -25.09
C LEU A 326 -4.19 -9.73 -24.39
N SER A 327 -5.31 -9.61 -25.10
CA SER A 327 -6.65 -9.75 -24.52
C SER A 327 -6.96 -11.18 -24.07
N LEU A 328 -6.34 -12.20 -24.71
CA LEU A 328 -6.51 -13.62 -24.37
C LEU A 328 -5.51 -14.15 -23.35
N CYS A 329 -4.43 -13.40 -23.06
CA CYS A 329 -3.44 -13.71 -22.02
C CYS A 329 -3.99 -13.42 -20.61
N ASP A 330 -4.98 -14.19 -20.16
CA ASP A 330 -5.62 -14.07 -18.85
C ASP A 330 -5.12 -15.09 -17.81
N GLY A 331 -4.08 -15.87 -18.16
CA GLY A 331 -3.54 -16.95 -17.33
C GLY A 331 -4.37 -18.23 -17.34
N ARG A 332 -5.50 -18.27 -18.06
CA ARG A 332 -6.35 -19.46 -18.17
C ARG A 332 -6.05 -20.29 -19.41
N ARG A 333 -5.60 -19.65 -20.49
CA ARG A 333 -5.31 -20.31 -21.77
C ARG A 333 -3.82 -20.60 -21.93
N THR A 334 -3.51 -21.62 -22.72
CA THR A 334 -2.17 -21.95 -23.24
C THR A 334 -1.91 -21.25 -24.57
N SER A 335 -0.66 -21.23 -25.02
CA SER A 335 -0.30 -20.72 -26.36
C SER A 335 -1.04 -21.43 -27.49
N PHE A 336 -1.27 -22.74 -27.36
CA PHE A 336 -2.01 -23.53 -28.32
C PHE A 336 -3.49 -23.15 -28.38
N GLU A 337 -4.15 -22.99 -27.23
CA GLU A 337 -5.54 -22.56 -27.15
C GLU A 337 -5.73 -21.16 -27.74
N ILE A 338 -4.80 -20.24 -27.45
CA ILE A 338 -4.82 -18.87 -28.01
C ILE A 338 -4.62 -18.90 -29.53
N ALA A 339 -3.69 -19.72 -30.03
CA ALA A 339 -3.47 -19.89 -31.47
C ALA A 339 -4.71 -20.41 -32.20
N LYS A 340 -5.40 -21.38 -31.59
CA LYS A 340 -6.65 -21.94 -32.11
C LYS A 340 -7.80 -20.92 -32.08
N GLU A 341 -7.94 -20.14 -31.01
CA GLU A 341 -9.00 -19.14 -30.86
C GLU A 341 -8.83 -17.96 -31.83
N LEU A 342 -7.58 -17.59 -32.14
CA LEU A 342 -7.26 -16.52 -33.08
C LEU A 342 -7.12 -16.99 -34.53
N ASP A 343 -7.30 -18.29 -34.81
CA ASP A 343 -7.08 -18.92 -36.12
C ASP A 343 -5.71 -18.57 -36.75
N VAL A 344 -4.65 -18.65 -35.95
CA VAL A 344 -3.28 -18.37 -36.39
C VAL A 344 -2.34 -19.53 -36.05
N PRO A 345 -1.27 -19.75 -36.84
CA PRO A 345 -0.28 -20.78 -36.53
C PRO A 345 0.36 -20.57 -35.14
N LEU A 346 0.52 -21.64 -34.37
CA LEU A 346 1.21 -21.61 -33.08
C LEU A 346 2.62 -20.98 -33.11
N PRO A 347 3.45 -21.19 -34.16
CA PRO A 347 4.72 -20.49 -34.29
C PRO A 347 4.57 -18.97 -34.30
N THR A 348 3.53 -18.45 -34.96
CA THR A 348 3.22 -17.03 -35.02
C THR A 348 2.90 -16.48 -33.63
N VAL A 349 2.06 -17.17 -32.86
CA VAL A 349 1.74 -16.79 -31.47
C VAL A 349 2.99 -16.83 -30.59
N SER A 350 3.84 -17.84 -30.75
CA SER A 350 5.09 -17.97 -30.00
C SER A 350 6.07 -16.81 -30.25
N VAL A 351 6.19 -16.36 -31.50
CA VAL A 351 7.00 -15.18 -31.85
C VAL A 351 6.44 -13.92 -31.19
N TYR A 352 5.12 -13.74 -31.21
CA TYR A 352 4.49 -12.60 -30.56
C TYR A 352 4.60 -12.64 -29.05
N PHE A 353 4.54 -13.81 -28.42
CA PHE A 353 4.81 -13.96 -26.99
C PHE A 353 6.23 -13.53 -26.64
N GLY A 354 7.22 -13.94 -27.42
CA GLY A 354 8.61 -13.52 -27.23
C GLY A 354 8.75 -12.00 -27.25
N ARG A 355 8.13 -11.34 -28.23
CA ARG A 355 8.13 -9.87 -28.37
C ARG A 355 7.38 -9.18 -27.23
N LEU A 356 6.19 -9.64 -26.88
CA LEU A 356 5.39 -9.08 -25.79
C LEU A 356 6.07 -9.27 -24.42
N ARG A 357 6.78 -10.38 -24.22
CA ARG A 357 7.60 -10.62 -23.02
C ARG A 357 8.79 -9.67 -22.95
N GLN A 358 9.49 -9.44 -24.07
CA GLN A 358 10.58 -8.46 -24.14
C GLN A 358 10.10 -7.04 -23.85
N MET A 359 8.87 -6.70 -24.25
CA MET A 359 8.21 -5.43 -23.93
C MET A 359 7.67 -5.37 -22.49
N GLY A 360 7.82 -6.43 -21.69
CA GLY A 360 7.31 -6.50 -20.32
C GLY A 360 5.78 -6.54 -20.22
N MET A 361 5.08 -6.92 -21.29
CA MET A 361 3.61 -6.88 -21.36
C MET A 361 2.91 -8.17 -20.92
N ILE A 362 3.62 -9.30 -20.97
CA ILE A 362 3.13 -10.61 -20.53
C ILE A 362 4.24 -11.37 -19.78
N SER A 363 3.85 -12.28 -18.90
CA SER A 363 4.70 -13.38 -18.42
C SER A 363 4.19 -14.71 -18.97
N THR A 364 5.11 -15.64 -19.20
CA THR A 364 4.86 -16.97 -19.76
C THR A 364 5.42 -18.08 -18.87
N ASP A 365 5.69 -17.81 -17.58
CA ASP A 365 6.41 -18.74 -16.68
C ASP A 365 5.59 -20.00 -16.31
N ARG A 366 4.26 -19.93 -16.46
CA ARG A 366 3.34 -21.07 -16.33
C ARG A 366 2.33 -21.09 -17.47
N ARG A 367 1.36 -20.18 -17.39
CA ARG A 367 0.41 -19.86 -18.45
C ARG A 367 0.60 -18.40 -18.85
N PRO A 368 0.47 -18.08 -20.15
CA PRO A 368 0.52 -16.71 -20.64
C PRO A 368 -0.48 -15.84 -19.88
N HIS A 369 0.05 -14.83 -19.21
CA HIS A 369 -0.78 -13.86 -18.53
C HIS A 369 -0.24 -12.45 -18.73
N ARG A 370 -1.17 -11.52 -18.87
CA ARG A 370 -0.89 -10.12 -19.11
C ARG A 370 -0.37 -9.46 -17.85
N LEU A 371 0.70 -8.67 -18.01
CA LEU A 371 1.30 -7.85 -16.97
C LEU A 371 0.82 -6.40 -17.01
N ILE A 372 0.21 -5.96 -18.12
CA ILE A 372 -0.23 -4.58 -18.34
C ILE A 372 -1.74 -4.51 -18.63
N LYS A 373 -2.53 -3.82 -17.79
CA LYS A 373 -3.97 -3.63 -18.00
C LYS A 373 -4.27 -2.58 -19.07
N ASN A 374 -3.61 -1.44 -18.94
CA ASN A 374 -3.87 -0.22 -19.71
C ASN A 374 -2.54 0.33 -20.22
N ILE A 375 -2.55 0.89 -21.43
CA ILE A 375 -1.46 1.73 -21.94
C ILE A 375 -2.00 3.15 -21.96
N VAL A 376 -1.39 4.03 -21.17
CA VAL A 376 -1.80 5.42 -21.02
C VAL A 376 -0.78 6.28 -21.77
N VAL A 377 -1.22 6.96 -22.83
CA VAL A 377 -0.34 7.82 -23.63
C VAL A 377 -0.56 9.27 -23.20
N ASP A 378 0.50 9.89 -22.67
CA ASP A 378 0.51 11.30 -22.28
C ASP A 378 0.90 12.17 -23.48
N LEU A 379 -0.10 12.61 -24.23
CA LEU A 379 0.08 13.41 -25.43
C LEU A 379 0.68 14.81 -25.14
N GLU A 380 0.44 15.36 -23.95
CA GLU A 380 0.97 16.67 -23.56
C GLU A 380 2.47 16.62 -23.30
N GLY A 381 2.95 15.56 -22.61
CA GLY A 381 4.38 15.34 -22.38
C GLY A 381 5.16 15.11 -23.68
N MET A 382 4.59 14.36 -24.62
CA MET A 382 5.21 14.09 -25.93
C MET A 382 5.31 15.33 -26.84
N GLY A 383 4.48 16.35 -26.61
CA GLY A 383 4.52 17.61 -27.35
C GLY A 383 5.66 18.55 -26.96
N GLN A 384 6.20 18.41 -25.74
CA GLN A 384 7.27 19.28 -25.23
C GLN A 384 8.67 18.91 -25.73
N GLU A 385 8.90 17.68 -26.22
CA GLU A 385 10.19 17.27 -26.81
C GLU A 385 10.39 17.77 -28.26
N ARG A 386 9.38 18.43 -28.86
CA ARG A 386 9.43 18.96 -30.24
C ARG A 386 9.60 20.47 -30.34
N GLN A 387 9.82 21.16 -29.22
CA GLN A 387 10.26 22.56 -29.14
C GLN A 387 11.69 22.60 -28.61
#